data_AF-A0A2E8R811-F1
#
_entry.id   AF-A0A2E8R811-F1
#
_cell.length_a   1.000
_cell.length_b   1.000
_cell.length_c   1.000
_cell.angle_alpha   90.00
_cell.angle_beta   90.00
_cell.angle_gamma   90.00
#
_symmetry.space_group_name_H-M   'P 1'
#
loop_
_entity.id
_entity.type
_entity.pdbx_description
1 polymer ?
#
loop_
_entity_poly.entity_id
_entity_poly.type
_entity_poly.pdbx_seq_one_letter_code
_entity_poly.pdbx_strand_id
1 'polypeptide(L)'
;VNHTHLTNFRADAVIISTATGSTGYALSAGGPIIFPEAEMMLLQPVAAHTGLRDGLILDPKTVIELKPSIDYEASISADGFENTILNPGEKIIVTKSPNHALFLRAHQPDFFYEALNMRLGLAYRTQSQAE
;
A
#
# COMPACT_ATOMS: atom_id res chain seq x y z
N VAL A 1 13.05 -5.42 7.99
CA VAL A 1 13.32 -4.69 6.72
C VAL A 1 14.79 -4.84 6.40
N ASN A 2 15.17 -5.47 5.29
CA ASN A 2 16.57 -5.78 4.94
C ASN A 2 17.35 -6.40 6.11
N HIS A 3 16.76 -7.41 6.75
CA HIS A 3 17.27 -8.07 7.98
C HIS A 3 17.45 -7.18 9.21
N THR A 4 17.11 -5.89 9.13
CA THR A 4 17.08 -4.96 10.26
C THR A 4 15.70 -4.96 10.90
N HIS A 5 15.65 -5.09 12.23
CA HIS A 5 14.42 -4.99 12.99
C HIS A 5 13.94 -3.52 12.99
N LEU A 6 12.74 -3.28 12.46
CA LEU A 6 12.15 -1.95 12.42
C LEU A 6 11.34 -1.66 13.70
N THR A 7 10.31 -2.47 13.95
CA THR A 7 9.47 -2.38 15.15
C THR A 7 8.58 -3.62 15.25
N ASN A 8 7.95 -3.80 16.41
CA ASN A 8 6.75 -4.61 16.58
C ASN A 8 5.52 -3.72 16.50
N PHE A 9 4.42 -4.23 15.94
CA PHE A 9 3.16 -3.51 15.81
C PHE A 9 2.04 -4.26 16.52
N ARG A 10 1.11 -3.50 17.11
CA ARG A 10 -0.24 -3.99 17.38
C ARG A 10 -1.19 -3.16 16.52
N ALA A 11 -1.69 -3.77 15.47
CA ALA A 11 -2.48 -3.13 14.42
C ALA A 11 -3.50 -4.13 13.89
N ASP A 12 -4.54 -3.64 13.23
CA ASP A 12 -5.52 -4.52 12.57
C ASP A 12 -4.88 -5.21 11.35
N ALA A 13 -4.05 -4.47 10.62
CA ALA A 13 -3.29 -4.99 9.48
C ALA A 13 -2.04 -4.15 9.19
N VAL A 14 -1.18 -4.69 8.32
CA VAL A 14 -0.09 -3.95 7.66
C VAL A 14 -0.24 -4.16 6.17
N ILE A 15 -0.34 -3.07 5.42
CA ILE A 15 -0.43 -3.07 3.96
C ILE A 15 0.97 -2.86 3.40
N ILE A 16 1.40 -3.76 2.50
CA ILE A 16 2.55 -3.53 1.64
C ILE A 16 2.03 -3.25 0.23
N SER A 17 2.36 -2.09 -0.31
CA SER A 17 1.77 -1.59 -1.56
C SER A 17 2.81 -1.18 -2.58
N THR A 18 2.49 -1.39 -3.85
CA THR A 18 3.19 -0.79 -4.99
C THR A 18 2.73 0.65 -5.21
N ALA A 19 3.40 1.40 -6.09
CA ALA A 19 2.91 2.72 -6.50
C ALA A 19 1.48 2.68 -7.06
N THR A 20 1.17 1.71 -7.94
CA THR A 20 -0.18 1.48 -8.47
C THR A 20 -1.19 1.12 -7.38
N GLY A 21 -0.79 0.29 -6.41
CA GLY A 21 -1.63 -0.09 -5.28
C GLY A 21 -1.85 1.01 -4.24
N SER A 22 -1.10 2.11 -4.30
CA SER A 22 -1.21 3.22 -3.33
C SER A 22 -2.60 3.84 -3.32
N THR A 23 -3.29 3.84 -4.46
CA THR A 23 -4.68 4.29 -4.61
C THR A 23 -5.73 3.21 -4.30
N GLY A 24 -5.29 2.02 -3.87
CA GLY A 24 -6.15 0.91 -3.43
C GLY A 24 -6.43 0.98 -1.93
N TYR A 25 -6.32 -0.16 -1.23
CA TYR A 25 -6.59 -0.20 0.21
C TYR A 25 -5.63 0.69 1.03
N ALA A 26 -4.41 0.89 0.54
CA ALA A 26 -3.46 1.82 1.15
C ALA A 26 -4.02 3.24 1.28
N LEU A 27 -4.74 3.75 0.27
CA LEU A 27 -5.38 5.07 0.32
C LEU A 27 -6.46 5.13 1.40
N SER A 28 -7.31 4.11 1.47
CA SER A 28 -8.35 4.01 2.49
C SER A 28 -7.78 3.94 3.91
N ALA A 29 -6.59 3.37 4.06
CA ALA A 29 -5.84 3.34 5.32
C ALA A 29 -5.08 4.65 5.61
N GLY A 30 -5.30 5.73 4.84
CA GLY A 30 -4.65 7.02 5.02
C GLY A 30 -3.24 7.11 4.42
N GLY A 31 -2.86 6.18 3.55
CA GLY A 31 -1.58 6.18 2.85
C GLY A 31 -1.52 7.25 1.76
N PRO A 32 -0.31 7.67 1.35
CA PRO A 32 -0.14 8.67 0.30
C PRO A 32 -0.53 8.12 -1.07
N ILE A 33 -0.98 9.00 -1.96
CA ILE A 33 -1.13 8.71 -3.39
C ILE A 33 0.24 8.79 -4.05
N ILE A 34 0.63 7.72 -4.75
CA ILE A 34 1.93 7.61 -5.41
C ILE A 34 1.71 7.58 -6.93
N PHE A 35 2.54 8.30 -7.68
CA PHE A 35 2.49 8.27 -9.15
C PHE A 35 2.77 6.84 -9.65
N PRO A 36 1.94 6.25 -10.54
CA PRO A 36 1.99 4.81 -10.82
C PRO A 36 3.31 4.27 -11.39
N GLU A 37 4.11 5.12 -12.06
CA GLU A 37 5.39 4.72 -12.66
C GLU A 37 6.57 4.86 -11.68
N ALA A 38 6.33 5.40 -10.49
CA ALA A 38 7.38 5.56 -9.50
C ALA A 38 7.82 4.20 -8.93
N GLU A 39 9.13 3.93 -8.93
CA GLU A 39 9.66 2.69 -8.39
C GLU A 39 9.90 2.80 -6.88
N MET A 40 8.91 2.41 -6.09
CA MET A 40 9.00 2.35 -4.62
C MET A 40 8.04 1.32 -4.04
N MET A 41 8.22 1.00 -2.77
CA MET A 41 7.30 0.18 -1.98
C MET A 41 6.78 1.01 -0.79
N LEU A 42 5.49 0.89 -0.49
CA LEU A 42 4.87 1.53 0.67
C LEU A 42 4.56 0.47 1.72
N LEU A 43 4.97 0.72 2.97
CA LEU A 43 4.46 0.02 4.15
C LEU A 43 3.49 0.95 4.86
N GLN A 44 2.22 0.55 4.98
CA GLN A 44 1.17 1.34 5.62
C GLN A 44 0.47 0.52 6.72
N PRO A 45 0.65 0.87 8.00
CA PRO A 45 -0.10 0.27 9.09
C PRO A 45 -1.60 0.64 9.03
N VAL A 46 -2.49 -0.26 9.44
CA VAL A 46 -3.93 -0.01 9.56
C VAL A 46 -4.32 -0.04 11.03
N ALA A 47 -4.87 1.07 11.53
CA ALA A 47 -5.31 1.21 12.92
C ALA A 47 -4.26 0.77 13.96
N ALA A 48 -3.00 1.19 13.77
CA ALA A 48 -1.92 0.82 14.67
C ALA A 48 -2.08 1.46 16.07
N HIS A 49 -2.23 0.61 17.10
CA HIS A 49 -2.25 1.01 18.49
C HIS A 49 -0.85 1.28 19.05
N THR A 50 0.14 0.48 18.64
CA THR A 50 1.56 0.62 19.02
C THR A 50 2.49 0.37 17.84
N GLY A 51 3.71 0.90 17.92
CA GLY A 51 4.71 0.82 16.85
C GLY A 51 4.69 2.05 15.95
N LEU A 52 5.08 1.86 14.69
CA LEU A 52 5.04 2.91 13.67
C LEU A 52 3.58 3.17 13.27
N ARG A 53 3.19 4.45 13.26
CA ARG A 53 1.85 4.92 12.88
C ARG A 53 1.79 5.45 11.45
N ASP A 54 2.88 6.08 11.02
CA ASP A 54 2.99 6.69 9.70
C ASP A 54 3.35 5.66 8.63
N GLY A 55 2.97 5.97 7.39
CA GLY A 55 3.41 5.20 6.23
C GLY A 55 4.90 5.37 5.98
N LEU A 56 5.57 4.29 5.60
CA LEU A 56 6.99 4.28 5.28
C LEU A 56 7.19 3.95 3.80
N ILE A 57 7.77 4.90 3.07
CA ILE A 57 8.20 4.70 1.68
C ILE A 57 9.59 4.08 1.70
N LEU A 58 9.75 2.99 0.97
CA LEU A 58 10.92 2.12 0.95
C LEU A 58 11.47 2.01 -0.47
N ASP A 59 12.78 1.76 -0.56
CA ASP A 59 13.44 1.39 -1.81
C ASP A 59 12.74 0.15 -2.43
N PRO A 60 12.51 0.11 -3.75
CA PRO A 60 11.80 -0.98 -4.40
C PRO A 60 12.48 -2.35 -4.23
N LYS A 61 13.79 -2.39 -3.95
CA LYS A 61 14.56 -3.63 -3.72
C LYS A 61 14.53 -4.09 -2.27
N THR A 62 13.83 -3.37 -1.40
CA THR A 62 13.70 -3.71 0.01
C THR A 62 13.05 -5.08 0.19
N VAL A 63 13.63 -5.89 1.07
CA VAL A 63 13.06 -7.15 1.54
C VAL A 63 12.32 -6.88 2.85
N ILE A 64 11.01 -7.06 2.84
CA ILE A 64 10.16 -6.92 4.02
C ILE A 64 9.85 -8.32 4.56
N GLU A 65 10.12 -8.51 5.85
CA GLU A 65 9.75 -9.72 6.58
C GLU A 65 8.71 -9.34 7.63
N LEU A 66 7.54 -9.98 7.59
CA LEU A 66 6.48 -9.84 8.57
C LEU A 66 6.26 -11.18 9.25
N LYS A 67 6.28 -11.18 10.58
CA LYS A 67 6.03 -12.37 11.39
C LYS A 67 4.88 -12.10 12.34
N PRO A 68 3.74 -12.81 12.23
CA PRO A 68 2.68 -12.71 13.21
C PRO A 68 3.17 -13.21 14.57
N SER A 69 2.62 -12.64 15.64
CA SER A 69 2.87 -13.17 16.99
C SER A 69 2.19 -14.53 17.14
N ILE A 70 2.79 -15.42 17.94
CA ILE A 70 2.38 -16.83 18.06
C ILE A 70 0.92 -16.99 18.49
N ASP A 71 0.43 -16.06 19.31
CA ASP A 71 -0.92 -16.11 19.89
C ASP A 71 -2.02 -15.53 18.99
N TYR A 72 -1.67 -15.10 17.77
CA TYR A 72 -2.60 -14.41 16.87
C TYR A 72 -2.68 -15.11 15.52
N GLU A 73 -3.90 -15.40 15.10
CA GLU A 73 -4.17 -15.80 13.71
C GLU A 73 -3.93 -14.59 12.80
N ALA A 74 -3.27 -14.85 11.68
CA ALA A 74 -3.03 -13.86 10.64
C ALA A 74 -3.31 -14.47 9.28
N SER A 75 -3.73 -13.64 8.34
CA SER A 75 -3.86 -14.01 6.94
C SER A 75 -3.22 -12.96 6.05
N ILE A 76 -2.88 -13.37 4.83
CA ILE A 76 -2.41 -12.49 3.77
C ILE A 76 -3.43 -12.48 2.64
N SER A 77 -3.69 -11.29 2.10
CA SER A 77 -4.47 -11.08 0.89
C SER A 77 -3.61 -10.35 -0.13
N ALA A 78 -3.45 -10.92 -1.32
CA ALA A 78 -2.76 -10.27 -2.44
C ALA A 78 -3.80 -9.75 -3.43
N ASP A 79 -3.73 -8.44 -3.74
CA ASP A 79 -4.63 -7.73 -4.65
C ASP A 79 -6.14 -7.94 -4.37
N GLY A 80 -6.50 -8.35 -3.15
CA GLY A 80 -7.88 -8.59 -2.72
C GLY A 80 -8.52 -9.87 -3.27
N PHE A 81 -7.75 -10.81 -3.83
CA PHE A 81 -8.30 -12.02 -4.45
C PHE A 81 -8.56 -13.15 -3.45
N GLU A 82 -7.53 -13.68 -2.81
CA GLU A 82 -7.66 -14.82 -1.90
C GLU A 82 -6.89 -14.59 -0.61
N ASN A 83 -7.52 -14.96 0.51
CA ASN A 83 -6.92 -14.90 1.83
C ASN A 83 -6.25 -16.24 2.13
N THR A 84 -4.94 -16.24 2.32
CA THR A 84 -4.20 -17.40 2.82
C THR A 84 -3.95 -17.23 4.31
N ILE A 85 -4.39 -18.18 5.13
CA ILE A 85 -4.14 -18.20 6.58
C ILE A 85 -2.69 -18.63 6.81
N LEU A 86 -2.00 -17.93 7.71
CA LEU A 86 -0.64 -18.27 8.13
C LEU A 86 -0.69 -19.27 9.27
N ASN A 87 0.09 -20.33 9.16
CA ASN A 87 0.29 -21.28 10.26
C ASN A 87 1.21 -20.69 11.33
N PRO A 88 1.11 -21.16 12.59
CA PRO A 88 2.01 -20.72 13.66
C PRO A 88 3.48 -20.89 13.29
N GLY A 89 4.24 -19.80 13.43
CA GLY A 89 5.68 -19.77 13.13
C GLY A 89 6.04 -19.45 11.67
N GLU A 90 5.07 -19.43 10.75
CA GLU A 90 5.28 -18.93 9.40
C GLU A 90 5.56 -17.42 9.39
N LYS A 91 6.17 -16.97 8.30
CA LYS A 91 6.47 -15.57 8.06
C LYS A 91 6.18 -15.23 6.61
N ILE A 92 5.81 -13.97 6.39
CA ILE A 92 5.63 -13.41 5.06
C ILE A 92 6.94 -12.72 4.67
N ILE A 93 7.40 -12.98 3.45
CA ILE A 93 8.50 -12.24 2.82
C ILE A 93 7.95 -11.54 1.59
N VAL A 94 8.10 -10.22 1.52
CA VAL A 94 7.69 -9.39 0.38
C VAL A 94 8.92 -8.77 -0.27
N THR A 95 9.03 -8.92 -1.58
CA THR A 95 10.11 -8.38 -2.42
C THR A 95 9.55 -7.94 -3.78
N LYS A 96 10.24 -7.02 -4.47
CA LYS A 96 9.91 -6.71 -5.87
C LYS A 96 10.06 -7.96 -6.73
N SER A 97 9.02 -8.25 -7.52
CA SER A 97 9.03 -9.33 -8.52
C SER A 97 10.02 -9.00 -9.64
N PRO A 98 10.72 -9.99 -10.21
CA PRO A 98 11.49 -9.80 -11.44
C PRO A 98 10.58 -9.57 -12.66
N ASN A 99 9.29 -9.93 -12.57
CA ASN A 99 8.31 -9.79 -13.63
C ASN A 99 7.48 -8.53 -13.43
N HIS A 100 7.37 -7.72 -14.49
CA HIS A 100 6.54 -6.53 -14.51
C HIS A 100 5.19 -6.82 -15.15
N ALA A 101 4.12 -6.29 -14.55
CA ALA A 101 2.81 -6.24 -15.19
C ALA A 101 2.83 -5.20 -16.31
N LEU A 102 2.42 -5.59 -17.52
CA LEU A 102 2.34 -4.70 -18.67
C LEU A 102 0.92 -4.17 -18.81
N PHE A 103 0.79 -2.85 -18.86
CA PHE A 103 -0.50 -2.17 -19.02
C PHE A 103 -0.57 -1.46 -20.37
N LEU A 104 -1.64 -1.70 -21.11
CA LEU A 104 -1.97 -0.88 -22.28
C LEU A 104 -2.58 0.44 -21.79
N ARG A 105 -2.04 1.57 -22.28
CA ARG A 105 -2.54 2.91 -21.95
C ARG A 105 -3.09 3.59 -23.19
N ALA A 106 -4.34 4.07 -23.10
CA ALA A 106 -4.97 4.87 -24.15
C ALA A 106 -4.55 6.35 -24.11
N HIS A 107 -4.05 6.82 -22.95
CA HIS A 107 -3.68 8.20 -22.70
C HIS A 107 -2.22 8.32 -22.25
N GLN A 108 -1.67 9.53 -22.31
CA GLN A 108 -0.31 9.85 -21.83
C GLN A 108 -0.20 9.66 -20.29
N PRO A 109 1.01 9.47 -19.74
CA PRO A 109 1.21 9.24 -18.30
C PRO A 109 0.53 10.29 -17.40
N ASP A 110 0.57 11.56 -17.78
CA ASP A 110 -0.01 12.68 -17.00
C ASP A 110 -1.54 12.62 -16.88
N PHE A 111 -2.23 11.84 -17.72
CA PHE A 111 -3.66 11.60 -17.56
C PHE A 111 -4.03 10.98 -16.20
N PHE A 112 -3.04 10.42 -15.49
CA PHE A 112 -3.18 10.01 -14.11
C PHE A 112 -3.81 11.10 -13.22
N TYR A 113 -3.38 12.37 -13.35
CA TYR A 113 -3.89 13.45 -12.51
C TYR A 113 -5.36 13.77 -12.80
N GLU A 114 -5.77 13.73 -14.07
CA GLU A 114 -7.17 13.87 -14.48
C GLU A 114 -8.01 12.71 -13.94
N ALA A 115 -7.55 11.47 -14.12
CA ALA A 115 -8.24 10.28 -13.63
C ALA A 115 -8.38 10.29 -12.09
N LEU A 116 -7.35 10.74 -11.38
CA LEU A 116 -7.36 10.89 -9.92
C LEU A 116 -8.42 11.91 -9.50
N ASN A 117 -8.44 13.08 -10.15
CA ASN A 117 -9.43 14.11 -9.91
C ASN A 117 -10.87 13.61 -10.16
N MET A 118 -11.11 12.91 -11.27
CA MET A 118 -12.41 12.34 -11.60
C MET A 118 -12.87 11.29 -10.58
N ARG A 119 -11.96 10.46 -10.06
CA ARG A 119 -12.29 9.40 -9.09
C ARG A 119 -12.49 9.89 -7.67
N LEU A 120 -11.71 10.88 -7.24
CA LEU A 120 -11.72 11.39 -5.87
C LEU A 120 -12.53 12.68 -5.70
N GLY A 121 -12.96 13.32 -6.80
CA GLY A 121 -13.75 14.56 -6.76
C GLY A 121 -12.98 15.76 -6.21
N LEU A 122 -11.67 15.86 -6.50
CA LEU A 122 -10.78 16.86 -5.90
C LEU A 122 -11.03 18.29 -6.41
N ALA A 123 -11.57 18.42 -7.63
CA ALA A 123 -12.00 19.68 -8.18
C ALA A 123 -13.27 20.14 -7.46
N TYR A 124 -13.08 21.02 -6.47
CA TYR A 124 -14.17 21.77 -5.87
C TYR A 124 -14.95 22.53 -6.94
N ARG A 125 -16.28 22.45 -6.87
CA ARG A 125 -17.21 23.31 -7.62
C ARG A 125 -16.89 24.77 -7.31
N THR A 126 -16.08 25.44 -8.13
CA THR A 126 -16.09 26.91 -8.22
C THR A 126 -17.38 27.34 -8.90
N GLN A 127 -18.51 27.28 -8.19
CA GLN A 127 -19.76 27.97 -8.52
C GLN A 127 -20.75 27.83 -7.36
N SER A 128 -20.62 28.72 -6.36
CA SER A 128 -21.76 29.24 -5.60
C SER A 128 -21.37 30.54 -4.85
N GLN A 129 -20.81 31.53 -5.55
CA GLN A 129 -20.93 32.96 -5.20
C GLN A 129 -20.64 33.80 -6.45
N ALA A 130 -21.67 33.99 -7.28
CA ALA A 130 -21.83 35.16 -8.13
C ALA A 130 -23.33 35.22 -8.49
N GLU A 131 -24.02 36.06 -7.72
CA GLU A 131 -25.38 36.61 -7.93
C GLU A 131 -26.59 35.67 -7.85
#